data_AF-A0A934XW55-F1
#
_entry.id   AF-A0A934XW55-F1
#
_cell.length_a   1.000
_cell.length_b   1.000
_cell.length_c   1.000
_cell.angle_alpha   90.00
_cell.angle_beta   90.00
_cell.angle_gamma   90.00
#
_symmetry.space_group_name_H-M   'P 1'
#
loop_
_entity.id
_entity.type
_entity.pdbx_description
1 polymer ?
#
loop_
_entity_poly.entity_id
_entity_poly.type
_entity_poly.pdbx_seq_one_letter_code
_entity_poly.pdbx_strand_id
1 'polypeptide(L)'
;MFDVPHPTREYDYSVIEEFDIKDGIVRGIRIGASVPGYYTYSPVFAADWQRYALRPMLTRHGKPSTVLLDVAYLCMEHDCGDPRYWLYVIFDQAGIAVNYFGTTKRTDPIEICLHLDNATAISLDLHAPDYTRPILELDHLDPTALIYPLTEVSTLTLTSFYETFKASDTACFVVPGKYWEEAPVGP
;
A
#
# COMPACT_ATOMS: atom_id res chain seq x y z
N MET A 1 11.99 11.28 13.70
CA MET A 1 12.28 12.04 12.47
C MET A 1 12.24 11.05 11.33
N PHE A 2 11.29 11.19 10.40
CA PHE A 2 11.20 10.37 9.19
C PHE A 2 12.20 10.94 8.19
N ASP A 3 13.16 10.14 7.75
CA ASP A 3 14.28 10.60 6.92
C ASP A 3 14.05 10.26 5.45
N VAL A 4 13.11 10.94 4.78
CA VAL A 4 12.65 10.58 3.43
C VAL A 4 13.79 10.68 2.39
N PRO A 5 14.13 9.58 1.69
CA PRO A 5 15.12 9.64 0.62
C PRO A 5 14.59 10.51 -0.52
N HIS A 6 15.36 11.51 -0.95
CA HIS A 6 14.99 12.40 -2.06
C HIS A 6 15.82 12.05 -3.31
N PRO A 7 15.25 11.41 -4.34
CA PRO A 7 16.00 11.05 -5.53
C PRO A 7 16.19 12.27 -6.45
N THR A 8 17.45 12.68 -6.64
CA THR A 8 17.84 13.65 -7.66
C THR A 8 18.09 12.94 -8.99
N ARG A 9 17.04 12.63 -9.76
CA ARG A 9 17.08 12.25 -11.21
C ARG A 9 18.08 11.17 -11.70
N GLU A 10 18.66 10.36 -10.82
CA GLU A 10 19.56 9.24 -11.18
C GLU A 10 18.99 7.85 -10.86
N TYR A 11 17.78 7.77 -10.31
CA TYR A 11 17.15 6.53 -9.84
C TYR A 11 15.93 6.12 -10.68
N ASP A 12 15.64 4.81 -10.69
CA ASP A 12 14.58 4.12 -11.43
C ASP A 12 13.21 4.17 -10.73
N TYR A 13 13.01 5.13 -9.83
CA TYR A 13 11.73 5.41 -9.15
C TYR A 13 11.56 6.90 -8.81
N SER A 14 10.33 7.34 -8.61
CA SER A 14 9.98 8.72 -8.24
C SER A 14 9.49 8.81 -6.79
N VAL A 15 9.73 9.94 -6.13
CA VAL A 15 9.16 10.28 -4.81
C VAL A 15 8.21 11.47 -4.98
N ILE A 16 7.06 11.40 -4.31
CA ILE A 16 6.04 12.45 -4.27
C ILE A 16 5.79 12.79 -2.80
N GLU A 17 5.72 14.08 -2.51
CA GLU A 17 5.43 14.60 -1.18
C GLU A 17 4.25 15.56 -1.26
N GLU A 18 3.26 15.36 -0.40
CA GLU A 18 2.07 16.20 -0.29
C GLU A 18 1.87 16.59 1.17
N PHE A 19 1.41 17.82 1.39
CA PHE A 19 1.20 18.39 2.71
C PHE A 19 -0.23 18.89 2.82
N ASP A 20 -0.96 18.41 3.82
CA ASP A 20 -2.25 19.00 4.23
C ASP A 20 -1.95 20.14 5.19
N ILE A 21 -2.13 21.38 4.71
CA ILE A 21 -1.85 22.61 5.46
C ILE A 21 -3.15 23.35 5.70
N LYS A 22 -3.45 23.60 6.97
CA LYS A 22 -4.60 24.42 7.38
C LYS A 22 -4.21 25.42 8.44
N ASP A 23 -4.60 26.67 8.21
CA ASP A 23 -4.24 27.83 9.03
C ASP A 23 -2.71 28.00 9.19
N GLY A 24 -1.95 27.64 8.15
CA GLY A 24 -0.47 27.67 8.16
C GLY A 24 0.19 26.54 8.95
N ILE A 25 -0.57 25.55 9.43
CA ILE A 25 -0.08 24.40 10.19
C ILE A 25 -0.20 23.14 9.34
N VAL A 26 0.88 22.37 9.23
CA VAL A 26 0.87 21.04 8.61
C VAL A 26 0.12 20.08 9.53
N ARG A 27 -0.96 19.48 9.03
CA ARG A 27 -1.82 18.51 9.75
C ARG A 27 -1.64 17.09 9.26
N GLY A 28 -1.27 16.96 7.99
CA GLY A 28 -1.00 15.69 7.33
C GLY A 28 0.21 15.80 6.42
N ILE A 29 0.98 14.72 6.34
CA ILE A 29 2.08 14.57 5.39
C ILE A 29 1.85 13.24 4.67
N ARG A 30 1.84 13.29 3.35
CA ARG A 30 1.86 12.10 2.51
C ARG A 30 3.18 12.03 1.77
N ILE A 31 3.82 10.87 1.84
CA ILE A 31 5.06 10.59 1.14
C ILE A 31 4.87 9.29 0.38
N GLY A 32 4.95 9.36 -0.95
CA GLY A 32 4.85 8.20 -1.83
C GLY A 32 6.14 7.98 -2.60
N ALA A 33 6.42 6.73 -2.94
CA ALA A 33 7.33 6.39 -4.02
C ALA A 33 6.73 5.37 -4.94
N SER A 34 7.05 5.47 -6.22
CA SER A 34 6.60 4.55 -7.25
C SER A 34 7.70 4.28 -8.27
N VAL A 35 7.78 3.01 -8.67
CA VAL A 35 8.56 2.55 -9.82
C VAL A 35 7.73 2.82 -11.08
N PRO A 36 8.30 3.39 -12.18
CA PRO A 36 7.56 3.65 -13.41
C PRO A 36 6.97 2.35 -13.97
N GLY A 37 5.72 2.42 -14.44
CA GLY A 37 4.88 1.25 -14.74
C GLY A 37 5.36 0.27 -15.82
N TYR A 38 6.50 0.52 -16.49
CA TYR A 38 7.16 -0.48 -17.35
C TYR A 38 8.07 -1.44 -16.57
N TYR A 39 8.44 -1.10 -15.34
CA TYR A 39 9.29 -1.92 -14.49
C TYR A 39 8.45 -2.46 -13.32
N THR A 40 8.58 -3.76 -13.08
CA THR A 40 7.96 -4.43 -11.93
C THR A 40 8.89 -4.50 -10.72
N TYR A 41 10.15 -4.08 -10.89
CA TYR A 41 11.18 -4.17 -9.85
C TYR A 41 12.22 -3.06 -10.00
N SER A 42 12.62 -2.49 -8.87
CA SER A 42 13.81 -1.64 -8.72
C SER A 42 14.56 -2.07 -7.45
N PRO A 43 15.83 -2.51 -7.56
CA PRO A 43 16.64 -2.85 -6.39
C PRO A 43 16.97 -1.61 -5.54
N VAL A 44 17.03 -0.42 -6.15
CA VAL A 44 17.26 0.84 -5.44
C VAL A 44 16.03 1.20 -4.61
N PHE A 45 14.84 1.16 -5.21
CA PHE A 45 13.57 1.37 -4.51
C PHE A 45 13.46 0.43 -3.31
N ALA A 46 13.69 -0.87 -3.51
CA ALA A 46 13.61 -1.86 -2.45
C ALA A 46 14.60 -1.54 -1.30
N ALA A 47 15.83 -1.15 -1.62
CA ALA A 47 16.83 -0.79 -0.61
C ALA A 47 16.45 0.48 0.17
N ASP A 48 16.07 1.56 -0.52
CA ASP A 48 15.78 2.87 0.09
C ASP A 48 14.49 2.85 0.93
N TRP A 49 13.50 2.03 0.52
CA TRP A 49 12.22 1.89 1.19
C TRP A 49 12.15 0.70 2.15
N GLN A 50 13.23 -0.08 2.31
CA GLN A 50 13.25 -1.28 3.15
C GLN A 50 12.74 -1.03 4.57
N ARG A 51 13.06 0.12 5.17
CA ARG A 51 12.62 0.47 6.54
C ARG A 51 11.11 0.71 6.68
N TYR A 52 10.42 0.88 5.56
CA TYR A 52 8.97 1.04 5.45
C TYR A 52 8.30 -0.20 4.86
N ALA A 53 9.05 -1.27 4.61
CA ALA A 53 8.48 -2.57 4.31
C ALA A 53 7.56 -3.04 5.45
N LEU A 54 6.66 -3.95 5.13
CA LEU A 54 5.61 -4.38 6.05
C LEU A 54 6.16 -4.90 7.39
N ARG A 55 7.14 -5.80 7.37
CA ARG A 55 7.68 -6.38 8.59
C ARG A 55 8.36 -5.34 9.51
N PRO A 56 9.26 -4.46 9.03
CA PRO A 56 9.74 -3.34 9.84
C PRO A 56 8.63 -2.49 10.45
N MET A 57 7.58 -2.17 9.67
CA MET A 57 6.45 -1.38 10.16
C MET A 57 5.68 -2.11 11.26
N LEU A 58 5.32 -3.39 11.06
CA LEU A 58 4.67 -4.21 12.09
C LEU A 58 5.57 -4.41 13.33
N THR A 59 6.88 -4.56 13.13
CA THR A 59 7.84 -4.71 14.23
C THR A 59 7.93 -3.44 15.08
N ARG A 60 7.92 -2.27 14.44
CA ARG A 60 8.04 -0.97 15.11
C ARG A 60 6.74 -0.50 15.76
N HIS A 61 5.62 -0.68 15.08
CA HIS A 61 4.33 -0.09 15.48
C HIS A 61 3.34 -1.12 16.06
N GLY A 62 3.69 -2.41 16.05
CA GLY A 62 2.87 -3.48 16.61
C GLY A 62 1.76 -3.92 15.65
N LYS A 63 0.65 -4.40 16.23
CA LYS A 63 -0.48 -4.90 15.44
C LYS A 63 -1.28 -3.72 14.87
N PRO A 64 -1.58 -3.71 13.55
CA PRO A 64 -2.41 -2.66 12.96
C PRO A 64 -3.84 -2.69 13.52
N SER A 65 -4.49 -1.53 13.56
CA SER A 65 -5.90 -1.41 13.94
C SER A 65 -6.81 -1.89 12.82
N THR A 66 -6.39 -1.71 11.57
CA THR A 66 -7.15 -2.11 10.38
C THR A 66 -6.19 -2.48 9.25
N VAL A 67 -6.60 -3.46 8.45
CA VAL A 67 -5.95 -3.80 7.18
C VAL A 67 -7.03 -3.90 6.12
N LEU A 68 -6.91 -3.09 5.07
CA LEU A 68 -7.82 -3.09 3.94
C LEU A 68 -7.11 -3.52 2.66
N LEU A 69 -7.87 -4.10 1.75
CA LEU A 69 -7.37 -4.59 0.48
C LEU A 69 -8.31 -4.18 -0.65
N ASP A 70 -7.71 -3.66 -1.70
CA ASP A 70 -8.32 -3.51 -3.02
C ASP A 70 -7.52 -4.35 -4.01
N VAL A 71 -8.22 -5.04 -4.92
CA VAL A 71 -7.63 -5.83 -6.00
C VAL A 71 -8.39 -5.52 -7.28
N ALA A 72 -7.69 -4.95 -8.26
CA ALA A 72 -8.31 -4.55 -9.52
C ALA A 72 -7.49 -4.95 -10.74
N TYR A 73 -8.19 -5.16 -11.85
CA TYR A 73 -7.58 -5.23 -13.18
C TYR A 73 -7.62 -3.86 -13.85
N LEU A 74 -6.46 -3.39 -14.32
CA LEU A 74 -6.42 -2.24 -15.20
C LEU A 74 -6.46 -2.76 -16.65
N CYS A 75 -7.64 -2.66 -17.27
CA CYS A 75 -7.86 -3.09 -18.64
C CYS A 75 -7.71 -1.91 -19.61
N MET A 76 -6.66 -1.90 -20.42
CA MET A 76 -6.53 -0.93 -21.52
C MET A 76 -7.12 -1.53 -22.78
N GLU A 77 -8.25 -0.98 -23.24
CA GLU A 77 -9.00 -1.38 -24.44
C GLU A 77 -9.42 -2.87 -24.46
N HIS A 78 -8.48 -3.76 -24.81
CA HIS A 78 -8.69 -5.20 -25.03
C HIS A 78 -7.68 -6.09 -24.31
N ASP A 79 -6.72 -5.50 -23.58
CA ASP A 79 -5.74 -6.26 -22.80
C ASP A 79 -5.85 -5.87 -21.32
N CYS A 80 -6.26 -6.84 -20.52
CA CYS A 80 -6.23 -6.74 -19.07
C CYS A 80 -4.90 -7.31 -18.61
N GLY A 81 -4.02 -6.43 -18.15
CA GLY A 81 -2.76 -6.83 -17.56
C GLY A 81 -2.94 -7.67 -16.30
N ASP A 82 -1.82 -8.01 -15.68
CA ASP A 82 -1.82 -8.70 -14.39
C ASP A 82 -2.55 -7.84 -13.32
N PRO A 83 -3.37 -8.47 -12.45
CA PRO A 83 -4.08 -7.77 -11.40
C PRO A 83 -3.12 -7.01 -10.48
N ARG A 84 -3.62 -5.90 -9.96
CA ARG A 84 -2.90 -5.03 -9.04
C ARG A 84 -3.60 -5.04 -7.70
N TYR A 85 -2.82 -4.92 -6.63
CA TYR A 85 -3.36 -4.81 -5.28
C TYR A 85 -2.92 -3.51 -4.63
N TRP A 86 -3.79 -2.99 -3.76
CA TRP A 86 -3.49 -1.93 -2.81
C TRP A 86 -3.82 -2.44 -1.42
N LEU A 87 -2.79 -2.58 -0.59
CA LEU A 87 -2.93 -3.01 0.79
C LEU A 87 -2.70 -1.83 1.73
N TYR A 88 -3.76 -1.42 2.41
CA TYR A 88 -3.74 -0.35 3.40
C TYR A 88 -3.54 -0.95 4.78
N VAL A 89 -2.48 -0.58 5.47
CA VAL A 89 -2.16 -1.02 6.84
C VAL A 89 -2.16 0.19 7.76
N ILE A 90 -3.10 0.21 8.70
CA ILE A 90 -3.39 1.39 9.52
C ILE A 90 -2.97 1.16 10.96
N PHE A 91 -2.26 2.13 11.51
CA PHE A 91 -1.82 2.20 12.89
C PHE A 91 -2.40 3.47 13.53
N ASP A 92 -3.70 3.46 13.85
CA ASP A 92 -4.41 4.67 14.33
C ASP A 92 -3.74 5.32 15.54
N GLN A 93 -3.25 4.52 16.49
CA GLN A 93 -2.56 5.03 17.68
C GLN A 93 -1.25 5.76 17.37
N ALA A 94 -0.64 5.47 16.21
CA ALA A 94 0.57 6.14 15.75
C ALA A 94 0.27 7.29 14.77
N GLY A 95 -0.98 7.46 14.32
CA GLY A 95 -1.33 8.40 13.26
C GLY A 95 -0.69 8.04 11.91
N ILE A 96 -0.55 6.75 11.61
CA ILE A 96 0.14 6.26 10.40
C ILE A 96 -0.78 5.34 9.60
N ALA A 97 -0.89 5.57 8.30
CA ALA A 97 -1.23 4.52 7.35
C ALA A 97 -0.11 4.27 6.35
N VAL A 98 0.01 3.03 5.93
CA VAL A 98 0.93 2.62 4.87
C VAL A 98 0.11 1.93 3.79
N ASN A 99 0.25 2.39 2.55
CA ASN A 99 -0.31 1.71 1.39
C ASN A 99 0.81 1.00 0.65
N TYR A 100 0.67 -0.31 0.47
CA TYR A 100 1.55 -1.11 -0.37
C TYR A 100 0.84 -1.43 -1.68
N PHE A 101 1.43 -1.01 -2.77
CA PHE A 101 0.93 -1.27 -4.11
C PHE A 101 1.84 -2.25 -4.84
N GLY A 102 1.26 -3.22 -5.50
CA GLY A 102 2.02 -4.21 -6.25
C GLY A 102 1.20 -4.92 -7.32
N THR A 103 1.86 -5.79 -8.06
CA THR A 103 1.27 -6.63 -9.09
C THR A 103 1.24 -8.08 -8.63
N THR A 104 0.26 -8.84 -9.10
CA THR A 104 0.16 -10.27 -8.84
C THR A 104 -0.27 -11.00 -10.11
N LYS A 105 0.04 -12.29 -10.20
CA LYS A 105 -0.32 -13.11 -11.35
C LYS A 105 -1.82 -13.37 -11.36
N ARG A 106 -2.40 -13.38 -12.56
CA ARG A 106 -3.80 -13.75 -12.75
C ARG A 106 -4.05 -15.25 -12.51
N THR A 107 -4.28 -15.64 -11.26
CA THR A 107 -4.69 -16.99 -10.83
C THR A 107 -5.96 -16.92 -9.99
N ASP A 108 -6.78 -17.98 -9.94
CA ASP A 108 -7.91 -18.08 -9.02
C ASP A 108 -7.71 -19.27 -8.05
N PRO A 109 -7.48 -19.02 -6.75
CA PRO A 109 -7.36 -17.70 -6.10
C PRO A 109 -6.06 -16.96 -6.48
N ILE A 110 -6.04 -15.64 -6.27
CA ILE A 110 -4.79 -14.86 -6.34
C ILE A 110 -3.96 -15.14 -5.12
N GLU A 111 -2.64 -15.22 -5.32
CA GLU A 111 -1.66 -15.14 -4.25
C GLU A 111 -1.01 -13.74 -4.22
N ILE A 112 -1.08 -13.05 -3.07
CA ILE A 112 -0.44 -11.74 -2.86
C ILE A 112 0.74 -11.91 -1.91
N CYS A 113 1.95 -11.57 -2.37
CA CYS A 113 3.19 -11.63 -1.61
C CYS A 113 3.75 -10.23 -1.40
N LEU A 114 3.84 -9.79 -0.14
CA LEU A 114 4.10 -8.38 0.22
C LEU A 114 5.59 -8.03 0.33
N HIS A 115 6.44 -8.72 -0.42
CA HIS A 115 7.86 -8.42 -0.49
C HIS A 115 8.08 -7.16 -1.35
N LEU A 116 9.06 -6.33 -1.00
CA LEU A 116 9.33 -5.09 -1.76
C LEU A 116 9.72 -5.36 -3.21
N ASP A 117 10.30 -6.52 -3.51
CA ASP A 117 10.60 -6.90 -4.89
C ASP A 117 9.34 -7.04 -5.78
N ASN A 118 8.16 -7.19 -5.17
CA ASN A 118 6.86 -7.24 -5.87
C ASN A 118 6.05 -5.94 -5.71
N ALA A 119 6.52 -5.03 -4.87
CA ALA A 119 5.86 -3.74 -4.65
C ALA A 119 6.34 -2.74 -5.70
N THR A 120 5.39 -2.13 -6.40
CA THR A 120 5.65 -1.10 -7.41
C THR A 120 5.43 0.31 -6.86
N ALA A 121 4.80 0.44 -5.69
CA ALA A 121 4.77 1.68 -4.93
C ALA A 121 4.53 1.45 -3.44
N ILE A 122 4.98 2.39 -2.63
CA ILE A 122 4.61 2.53 -1.22
C ILE A 122 4.19 3.97 -0.98
N SER A 123 3.10 4.19 -0.25
CA SER A 123 2.80 5.52 0.32
C SER A 123 2.63 5.46 1.82
N LEU A 124 3.07 6.51 2.49
CA LEU A 124 2.94 6.75 3.91
C LEU A 124 2.07 7.98 4.10
N ASP A 125 1.02 7.83 4.90
CA ASP A 125 0.17 8.93 5.34
C ASP A 125 0.38 9.13 6.84
N LEU A 126 0.82 10.33 7.22
CA LEU A 126 1.20 10.69 8.59
C LEU A 126 0.31 11.83 9.06
N HIS A 127 -0.40 11.62 10.16
CA HIS A 127 -1.29 12.61 10.76
C HIS A 127 -0.70 13.16 12.05
N ALA A 128 -0.98 14.43 12.32
CA ALA A 128 -0.71 15.00 13.64
C ALA A 128 -1.51 14.24 14.72
N PRO A 129 -0.98 14.04 15.94
CA PRO A 129 -1.65 13.26 16.99
C PRO A 129 -3.02 13.82 17.42
N ASP A 130 -3.24 15.11 17.20
CA ASP A 130 -4.48 15.84 17.48
C ASP A 130 -5.40 15.98 16.25
N TYR A 131 -5.01 15.41 15.11
CA TYR A 131 -5.82 15.45 13.89
C TYR A 131 -6.93 14.40 13.95
N THR A 132 -8.17 14.87 14.00
CA THR A 132 -9.35 14.03 14.23
C THR A 132 -9.93 13.41 12.98
N ARG A 133 -9.43 13.75 11.77
CA ARG A 133 -9.90 13.09 10.55
C ARG A 133 -9.39 11.65 10.51
N PRO A 134 -10.26 10.65 10.28
CA PRO A 134 -9.84 9.29 10.03
C PRO A 134 -8.82 9.24 8.89
N ILE A 135 -7.78 8.42 9.04
CA ILE A 135 -6.73 8.28 8.03
C ILE A 135 -7.29 7.74 6.68
N LEU A 136 -8.47 7.11 6.70
CA LEU A 136 -9.16 6.64 5.51
C LEU A 136 -10.06 7.68 4.82
N GLU A 137 -10.30 8.84 5.43
CA GLU A 137 -11.02 9.96 4.77
C GLU A 137 -10.09 10.77 3.84
N LEU A 138 -8.91 10.24 3.52
CA LEU A 138 -8.05 10.87 2.54
C LEU A 138 -8.73 10.84 1.18
N ASP A 139 -8.90 12.02 0.59
CA ASP A 139 -9.57 12.34 -0.68
C ASP A 139 -8.96 11.64 -1.94
N HIS A 140 -8.18 10.57 -1.73
CA HIS A 140 -7.39 9.85 -2.73
C HIS A 140 -7.77 8.38 -2.87
N LEU A 141 -8.58 7.84 -1.96
CA LEU A 141 -9.24 6.56 -2.22
C LEU A 141 -10.30 6.83 -3.28
N ASP A 142 -10.16 6.19 -4.42
CA ASP A 142 -11.18 6.25 -5.45
C ASP A 142 -12.52 5.82 -4.82
N PRO A 143 -13.55 6.68 -4.80
CA PRO A 143 -14.84 6.31 -4.21
C PRO A 143 -15.52 5.16 -4.93
N THR A 144 -15.03 4.80 -6.13
CA THR A 144 -15.47 3.63 -6.89
C THR A 144 -14.63 2.37 -6.62
N ALA A 145 -13.49 2.49 -5.93
CA ALA A 145 -12.69 1.33 -5.54
C ALA A 145 -13.42 0.49 -4.48
N LEU A 146 -13.51 -0.80 -4.73
CA LEU A 146 -14.04 -1.75 -3.76
C LEU A 146 -12.94 -2.18 -2.79
N ILE A 147 -12.82 -1.37 -1.74
CA ILE A 147 -11.88 -1.60 -0.66
C ILE A 147 -12.56 -2.47 0.41
N TYR A 148 -12.00 -3.64 0.68
CA TYR A 148 -12.54 -4.58 1.66
C TYR A 148 -11.63 -4.73 2.88
N PRO A 149 -12.18 -4.99 4.08
CA PRO A 149 -11.38 -5.51 5.18
C PRO A 149 -10.69 -6.82 4.78
N LEU A 150 -9.39 -6.94 5.09
CA LEU A 150 -8.62 -8.15 4.76
C LEU A 150 -9.28 -9.43 5.30
N THR A 151 -9.94 -9.32 6.44
CA THR A 151 -10.64 -10.43 7.12
C THR A 151 -11.87 -10.93 6.37
N GLU A 152 -12.41 -10.15 5.43
CA GLU A 152 -13.55 -10.54 4.60
C GLU A 152 -13.13 -11.24 3.31
N VAL A 153 -11.96 -10.88 2.78
CA VAL A 153 -11.48 -11.32 1.46
C VAL A 153 -10.38 -12.38 1.52
N SER A 154 -9.91 -12.71 2.72
CA SER A 154 -8.90 -13.75 2.95
C SER A 154 -9.25 -14.60 4.16
N THR A 155 -8.47 -15.66 4.39
CA THR A 155 -8.56 -16.47 5.61
C THR A 155 -7.83 -15.84 6.80
N LEU A 156 -7.18 -14.68 6.63
CA LEU A 156 -6.42 -14.03 7.67
C LEU A 156 -7.32 -13.22 8.60
N THR A 157 -7.11 -13.40 9.90
CA THR A 157 -7.51 -12.42 10.92
C THR A 157 -6.44 -11.33 11.02
N LEU A 158 -6.75 -10.19 11.65
CA LEU A 158 -5.72 -9.16 11.94
C LEU A 158 -4.56 -9.71 12.77
N THR A 159 -4.84 -10.61 13.72
CA THR A 159 -3.79 -11.25 14.53
C THR A 159 -2.92 -12.18 13.69
N SER A 160 -3.52 -13.04 12.87
CA SER A 160 -2.74 -13.96 12.02
C SER A 160 -1.98 -13.21 10.92
N PHE A 161 -2.53 -12.12 10.38
CA PHE A 161 -1.80 -11.20 9.50
C PHE A 161 -0.56 -10.64 10.20
N TYR A 162 -0.74 -10.03 11.38
CA TYR A 162 0.37 -9.44 12.13
C TYR A 162 1.46 -10.47 12.45
N GLU A 163 1.13 -11.64 13.00
CA GLU A 163 2.13 -12.65 13.36
C GLU A 163 2.84 -13.21 12.12
N THR A 164 2.10 -13.46 11.03
CA THR A 164 2.66 -14.01 9.79
C THR A 164 3.67 -13.04 9.15
N PHE A 165 3.27 -11.79 8.94
CA PHE A 165 4.09 -10.80 8.24
C PHE A 165 5.14 -10.14 9.14
N LYS A 166 5.03 -10.24 10.46
CA LYS A 166 6.12 -9.90 11.38
C LYS A 166 7.22 -10.98 11.38
N ALA A 167 6.85 -12.25 11.18
CA ALA A 167 7.79 -13.37 11.18
C ALA A 167 8.54 -13.52 9.85
N SER A 168 7.93 -13.15 8.72
CA SER A 168 8.50 -13.37 7.40
C SER A 168 8.22 -12.22 6.43
N ASP A 169 9.26 -11.81 5.70
CA ASP A 169 9.19 -10.84 4.60
C ASP A 169 8.69 -11.47 3.30
N THR A 170 8.64 -12.80 3.22
CA THR A 170 8.27 -13.55 2.01
C THR A 170 6.92 -14.26 2.15
N ALA A 171 6.15 -13.92 3.19
CA ALA A 171 4.83 -14.49 3.36
C ALA A 171 3.88 -14.01 2.25
N CYS A 172 2.92 -14.86 1.93
CA CYS A 172 1.86 -14.57 0.98
C CYS A 172 0.50 -14.96 1.59
N PHE A 173 -0.56 -14.40 1.04
CA PHE A 173 -1.93 -14.78 1.37
C PHE A 173 -2.77 -14.88 0.11
N VAL A 174 -3.88 -15.61 0.20
CA VAL A 174 -4.75 -15.86 -0.95
C VAL A 174 -6.05 -15.06 -0.87
N VAL A 175 -6.51 -14.60 -2.03
CA VAL A 175 -7.76 -13.85 -2.20
C VAL A 175 -8.59 -14.56 -3.28
N PRO A 176 -9.82 -15.02 -2.98
CA PRO A 176 -10.69 -15.62 -3.98
C PRO A 176 -11.05 -14.65 -5.09
N GLY A 177 -11.21 -15.17 -6.31
CA GLY A 177 -11.52 -14.33 -7.46
C GLY A 177 -12.78 -13.47 -7.31
N LYS A 178 -13.81 -13.90 -6.59
CA LYS A 178 -15.03 -13.07 -6.42
C LYS A 178 -14.82 -11.67 -5.79
N TYR A 179 -13.63 -11.36 -5.27
CA TYR A 179 -13.26 -10.06 -4.69
C TYR A 179 -12.33 -9.21 -5.57
N TRP A 180 -12.06 -9.63 -6.80
CA TRP A 180 -11.44 -8.78 -7.81
C TRP A 180 -12.49 -8.16 -8.71
N GLU A 181 -12.29 -6.93 -9.18
CA GLU A 181 -13.11 -6.34 -10.24
C GLU A 181 -12.29 -5.90 -11.44
N GLU A 182 -12.92 -5.96 -12.61
CA GLU A 182 -12.44 -5.23 -13.78
C GLU A 182 -12.69 -3.75 -13.52
N ALA A 183 -11.64 -2.97 -13.23
CA ALA A 183 -11.77 -1.53 -13.18
C ALA A 183 -11.83 -1.02 -14.63
N PRO A 184 -12.95 -0.43 -15.09
CA PRO A 184 -12.96 0.22 -16.38
C PRO A 184 -11.95 1.36 -16.33
N VAL A 185 -10.96 1.35 -17.22
CA VAL A 185 -10.09 2.51 -17.39
C VAL A 185 -10.98 3.63 -17.93
N GLY A 186 -11.19 4.67 -17.12
CA GLY A 186 -11.90 5.87 -17.55
C GLY A 186 -11.27 6.45 -18.83
N PRO A 187 -12.07 7.05 -19.72
CA PRO A 187 -11.62 7.57 -21.00
C PRO A 187 -10.56 8.68 -20.89
#